data_AF-A0A4R4QIQ6-F1
#
_entry.id   AF-A0A4R4QIQ6-F1
#
_cell.length_a   1.000
_cell.length_b   1.000
_cell.length_c   1.000
_cell.angle_alpha   90.00
_cell.angle_beta   90.00
_cell.angle_gamma   90.00
#
_symmetry.space_group_name_H-M   'P 1'
#
loop_
_entity.id
_entity.type
_entity.pdbx_description
1 polymer ?
#
loop_
_entity_poly.entity_id
_entity_poly.type
_entity_poly.pdbx_seq_one_letter_code
_entity_poly.pdbx_strand_id
1 'polypeptide(L)'
;MTHQAPLIHDGRGGIWPRYRLPGTHSINAAPWMDAIARRQPVGTCRSCAGYLFPNGPPYGGARRWYPTRCVTCKSETAAPGPAPARKKRKT
;
A
#
# COMPACT_ATOMS: atom_id res chain seq x y z
N MET A 1 -5.83 -10.29 32.60
CA MET A 1 -5.15 -9.03 32.24
C MET A 1 -4.57 -9.22 30.85
N THR A 2 -5.25 -8.74 29.82
CA THR A 2 -4.81 -8.91 28.42
C THR A 2 -3.70 -7.90 28.18
N HIS A 3 -2.45 -8.37 28.13
CA HIS A 3 -1.30 -7.55 27.77
C HIS A 3 -1.46 -7.11 26.31
N GLN A 4 -2.11 -5.98 26.09
CA GLN A 4 -2.12 -5.30 24.80
C GLN A 4 -0.74 -4.66 24.66
N ALA A 5 0.15 -5.31 23.91
CA ALA A 5 1.48 -4.79 23.63
C ALA A 5 1.33 -3.34 23.11
N PRO A 6 2.09 -2.37 23.65
CA PRO A 6 2.04 -1.02 23.14
C PRO A 6 2.47 -1.05 21.67
N LEU A 7 1.57 -0.63 20.80
CA LEU A 7 1.82 -0.44 19.36
C LEU A 7 2.77 0.75 19.19
N ILE A 8 4.00 0.63 19.67
CA ILE A 8 5.09 1.56 19.38
C ILE A 8 5.45 1.31 17.92
N HIS A 9 4.71 1.96 17.02
CA HIS A 9 5.07 2.04 15.62
C HIS A 9 5.98 3.26 15.47
N ASP A 10 7.27 2.99 15.27
CA ASP A 10 8.30 4.00 15.00
C ASP A 10 7.95 4.84 13.75
N GLY A 11 7.17 5.90 13.91
CA GLY A 11 7.08 7.11 13.08
C GLY A 11 6.87 7.01 11.56
N ARG A 12 6.83 5.82 10.95
CA ARG A 12 6.85 5.60 9.51
C ARG A 12 5.80 4.58 9.09
N GLY A 13 4.54 4.89 9.38
CA GLY A 13 3.42 4.18 8.74
C GLY A 13 3.55 4.13 7.21
N GLY A 14 2.80 3.26 6.57
CA GLY A 14 2.73 3.08 5.13
C GLY A 14 2.48 1.63 4.77
N ILE A 15 2.46 1.36 3.46
CA ILE A 15 2.31 0.00 2.92
C ILE A 15 3.56 -0.82 3.24
N TRP A 16 3.41 -2.07 3.67
CA TRP A 16 4.54 -2.91 4.07
C TRP A 16 5.43 -3.30 2.88
N PRO A 17 6.75 -3.53 3.11
CA PRO A 17 7.70 -3.85 2.05
C PRO A 17 7.31 -5.04 1.15
N ARG A 18 6.63 -6.06 1.70
CA ARG A 18 6.19 -7.25 0.93
C ARG A 18 5.23 -6.94 -0.22
N TYR A 19 4.53 -5.80 -0.16
CA TYR A 19 3.62 -5.34 -1.21
C TYR A 19 4.30 -4.38 -2.19
N ARG A 20 5.58 -4.08 -1.99
CA ARG A 20 6.37 -3.21 -2.85
C ARG A 20 7.25 -4.05 -3.77
N LEU A 21 7.63 -3.46 -4.89
CA LEU A 21 8.68 -4.01 -5.74
C LEU A 21 10.05 -3.81 -5.03
N PRO A 22 10.95 -4.81 -5.06
CA PRO A 22 12.26 -4.73 -4.42
C PRO A 22 13.02 -3.46 -4.82
N GLY A 23 13.59 -2.76 -3.84
CA GLY A 23 14.36 -1.54 -4.07
C GLY A 23 13.54 -0.31 -4.50
N THR A 24 12.20 -0.36 -4.47
CA THR A 24 11.35 0.76 -4.86
C THR A 24 10.22 1.05 -3.87
N HIS A 25 9.61 2.22 -4.01
CA HIS A 25 8.34 2.56 -3.35
C HIS A 25 7.10 2.18 -4.17
N SER A 26 7.30 1.49 -5.30
CA SER A 26 6.22 1.11 -6.20
C SER A 26 5.53 -0.15 -5.72
N ILE A 27 4.21 -0.22 -5.83
CA ILE A 27 3.44 -1.39 -5.43
C ILE A 27 3.57 -2.52 -6.47
N ASN A 28 3.76 -3.74 -5.96
CA ASN A 28 3.69 -4.95 -6.77
C ASN A 28 2.22 -5.39 -6.92
N ALA A 29 1.75 -5.49 -8.17
CA ALA A 29 0.36 -5.77 -8.48
C ALA A 29 -0.10 -7.15 -7.98
N ALA A 30 0.73 -8.19 -8.08
CA ALA A 30 0.35 -9.56 -7.74
C ALA A 30 0.00 -9.73 -6.24
N PRO A 31 0.90 -9.41 -5.27
CA PRO A 31 0.57 -9.52 -3.85
C PRO A 31 -0.53 -8.52 -3.44
N TRP A 32 -0.70 -7.41 -4.18
CA TRP A 32 -1.79 -6.49 -3.93
C TRP A 32 -3.16 -7.10 -4.24
N MET A 33 -3.31 -7.71 -5.42
CA MET A 33 -4.55 -8.35 -5.83
C MET A 33 -4.90 -9.53 -4.93
N ASP A 34 -3.90 -10.29 -4.47
CA ASP A 34 -4.10 -11.34 -3.46
C ASP A 34 -4.59 -10.75 -2.12
N ALA A 35 -4.03 -9.62 -1.68
CA ALA A 35 -4.52 -8.92 -0.48
C ALA A 35 -5.95 -8.39 -0.63
N ILE A 36 -6.36 -7.95 -1.82
CA ILE A 36 -7.76 -7.61 -2.11
C ILE A 36 -8.64 -8.85 -1.95
N ALA A 37 -8.29 -9.96 -2.60
CA ALA A 37 -9.07 -11.20 -2.58
C ALA A 37 -9.22 -11.76 -1.16
N ARG A 38 -8.15 -11.70 -0.36
CA ARG A 38 -8.12 -12.20 1.02
C ARG A 38 -8.55 -11.16 2.06
N ARG A 39 -8.86 -9.92 1.65
CA ARG A 39 -9.13 -8.77 2.54
C ARG A 39 -8.07 -8.60 3.62
N GLN A 40 -6.80 -8.70 3.25
CA GLN A 40 -5.69 -8.62 4.20
C GLN A 40 -5.19 -7.17 4.39
N PRO A 41 -4.64 -6.87 5.59
CA PRO A 41 -3.98 -5.60 5.81
C PRO A 41 -2.71 -5.51 4.94
N VAL A 42 -2.55 -4.36 4.29
CA VAL A 42 -1.40 -4.07 3.40
C VAL A 42 -0.40 -3.12 4.03
N GLY A 43 -0.71 -2.54 5.18
CA GLY A 43 0.15 -1.56 5.83
C GLY A 43 -0.41 -1.02 7.12
N THR A 44 0.24 0.03 7.60
CA THR A 44 -0.13 0.75 8.82
C THR A 44 -0.34 2.23 8.49
N CYS A 45 -1.41 2.84 8.99
CA CYS A 45 -1.74 4.24 8.74
C CYS A 45 -0.69 5.15 9.37
N ARG A 46 -0.22 6.17 8.63
CA ARG A 46 0.74 7.14 9.16
C ARG A 46 0.17 8.04 10.25
N SER A 47 -1.13 8.32 10.18
CA SER A 47 -1.77 9.30 11.07
C SER A 47 -2.21 8.69 12.40
N CYS A 48 -2.76 7.48 12.39
CA CYS A 48 -3.37 6.88 13.59
C CYS A 48 -2.82 5.48 13.93
N ALA A 49 -1.77 5.02 13.23
CA ALA A 49 -1.18 3.70 13.38
C ALA A 49 -2.13 2.50 13.19
N GLY A 50 -3.36 2.71 12.72
CA GLY A 50 -4.33 1.66 12.44
C GLY A 50 -4.00 0.88 11.16
N TYR A 51 -4.59 -0.29 10.96
CA TYR A 51 -4.34 -1.08 9.75
C TYR A 51 -4.90 -0.42 8.48
N LEU A 52 -4.11 -0.48 7.41
CA LEU A 52 -4.51 -0.10 6.05
C LEU A 52 -4.95 -1.34 5.29
N PHE A 53 -6.08 -1.25 4.61
CA PHE A 53 -6.60 -2.28 3.73
C PHE A 53 -6.73 -1.74 2.31
N PRO A 54 -6.65 -2.59 1.27
CA PRO A 54 -6.97 -2.19 -0.09
C PRO A 54 -8.41 -1.65 -0.18
N ASN A 55 -8.57 -0.50 -0.80
CA ASN A 55 -9.88 0.16 -0.98
C ASN A 55 -10.34 0.04 -2.44
N GLY A 56 -10.32 -1.19 -2.97
CA GLY A 56 -10.72 -1.52 -4.34
C GLY A 56 -9.57 -1.85 -5.30
N PRO A 57 -9.88 -2.08 -6.58
CA PRO A 57 -8.90 -2.42 -7.61
C PRO A 57 -7.97 -1.23 -7.92
N PRO A 58 -6.75 -1.49 -8.43
CA PRO A 58 -5.88 -0.43 -8.90
C PRO A 58 -6.52 0.34 -10.06
N TYR A 59 -6.31 1.65 -10.09
CA TYR A 59 -6.86 2.56 -11.10
C TYR A 59 -5.75 3.39 -11.78
N GLY A 60 -6.11 4.12 -12.83
CA GLY A 60 -5.17 4.92 -13.62
C GLY A 60 -4.68 4.22 -14.89
N GLY A 61 -4.11 5.00 -15.81
CA GLY A 61 -3.66 4.53 -17.12
C GLY A 61 -2.22 4.00 -17.10
N ALA A 62 -1.30 4.77 -17.68
CA ALA A 62 0.09 4.36 -17.88
C ALA A 62 0.84 4.06 -16.56
N ARG A 63 0.48 4.74 -15.47
CA ARG A 63 0.92 4.44 -14.10
C ARG A 63 -0.31 4.05 -13.28
N ARG A 64 -0.32 2.82 -12.76
CA ARG A 64 -1.39 2.35 -11.86
C ARG A 64 -1.23 2.97 -10.47
N TRP A 65 -2.34 3.24 -9.82
CA TRP A 65 -2.46 3.70 -8.43
C TRP A 65 -3.24 2.66 -7.62
N TYR A 66 -2.80 2.43 -6.41
CA TYR A 66 -3.27 1.35 -5.55
C TYR A 66 -3.94 1.97 -4.31
N PRO A 67 -5.29 2.03 -4.28
CA PRO A 67 -6.03 2.72 -3.21
C PRO A 67 -6.01 1.92 -1.91
N THR A 68 -5.86 2.62 -0.80
CA THR A 68 -5.94 2.07 0.57
C THR A 68 -6.81 2.93 1.45
N ARG A 69 -7.40 2.29 2.45
CA ARG A 69 -8.18 2.95 3.48
C ARG A 69 -7.80 2.44 4.85
N CYS A 70 -7.66 3.35 5.80
CA CYS A 70 -7.48 2.99 7.20
C CYS A 70 -8.82 2.59 7.80
N VAL A 71 -8.89 1.44 8.47
CA VAL A 71 -10.13 1.01 9.13
C VAL A 71 -10.45 1.83 10.38
N THR A 72 -9.42 2.39 11.03
CA THR A 72 -9.54 3.16 12.27
C THR A 72 -9.95 4.61 12.00
N CYS A 73 -9.12 5.41 11.33
CA CYS A 73 -9.39 6.83 11.09
C CYS A 73 -10.12 7.12 9.76
N LYS A 74 -10.44 6.08 8.98
CA LYS A 74 -11.10 6.18 7.66
C LYS A 74 -10.36 6.99 6.60
N SER A 75 -9.15 7.48 6.88
CA SER A 75 -8.32 8.17 5.89
C SER A 75 -8.03 7.27 4.69
N GLU A 76 -8.15 7.86 3.51
CA GLU A 76 -7.88 7.19 2.24
C GLU A 76 -6.58 7.73 1.66
N THR A 77 -5.77 6.84 1.10
CA THR A 77 -4.53 7.20 0.43
C THR A 77 -4.26 6.21 -0.70
N ALA A 78 -3.50 6.62 -1.71
CA ALA A 78 -3.15 5.74 -2.82
C ALA A 78 -1.63 5.69 -2.98
N ALA A 79 -1.11 4.49 -3.21
CA ALA A 79 0.31 4.31 -3.50
C ALA A 79 0.54 4.09 -4.99
N PRO A 80 1.63 4.64 -5.55
CA PRO A 80 1.92 4.47 -6.95
C PRO A 80 2.42 3.07 -7.28
N GLY A 81 2.03 2.58 -8.45
CA GLY A 81 2.64 1.44 -9.12
C GLY A 81 3.93 1.80 -9.85
N PRO A 82 4.59 0.79 -10.44
CA PRO A 82 5.75 1.00 -11.30
C PRO A 82 5.38 1.97 -12.42
N ALA A 83 6.28 2.91 -12.68
CA ALA A 83 6.15 3.79 -13.84
C ALA A 83 6.30 2.95 -15.12
N PRO A 84 5.56 3.28 -16.19
CA PRO A 84 5.75 2.62 -17.47
C PRO A 84 7.19 2.85 -17.93
N ALA A 85 7.83 1.81 -18.47
CA ALA A 85 9.18 1.95 -19.01
C ALA A 85 9.16 3.04 -20.09
N ARG A 86 9.93 4.13 -19.88
CA ARG A 86 10.16 5.13 -20.93
C ARG A 86 10.85 4.41 -22.07
N LYS A 87 10.12 4.11 -23.16
CA LYS A 87 10.76 3.70 -24.42
C LYS A 87 11.70 4.84 -24.81
N LYS A 88 13.02 4.61 -24.73
CA LYS A 88 13.99 5.52 -25.33
C LYS A 88 13.63 5.59 -26.80
N ARG A 89 13.18 6.76 -27.25
CA ARG A 89 12.99 7.07 -28.66
C ARG A 89 14.37 6.86 -29.30
N LYS A 90 14.51 5.84 -30.14
CA LYS A 90 15.68 5.70 -31.01
C LYS A 90 15.62 6.91 -31.95
N THR A 91 16.56 7.83 -31.77
CA THR A 91 16.88 8.85 -32.77
C THR A 91 17.68 8.21 -33.88
#